data_AF-H8ZKS8-F1
#
_entry.id   AF-H8ZKS8-F1
#
_cell.length_a   1.000
_cell.length_b   1.000
_cell.length_c   1.000
_cell.angle_alpha   90.00
_cell.angle_beta   90.00
_cell.angle_gamma   90.00
#
_symmetry.space_group_name_H-M   'P 1'
#
loop_
_entity.id
_entity.type
_entity.pdbx_description
1 polymer ?
#
loop_
_entity_poly.entity_id
_entity_poly.type
_entity_poly.pdbx_seq_one_letter_code
_entity_poly.pdbx_strand_id
1 'polypeptide(L)'
;MTSPEDTAGVEAALAAEGFSPTDVRAVMCMTESDGFGRGYASLAFAHAFAPALGCPPEDVAQQIPMIMIGGCSGLVTPYAAVFVDDPASSWVTDGSGGGLSIGVTTTATLNPLDVGTPAMVDAVADAVRSAMAAAGIDKVADVHNVQIKTPWPSSAALLDGPLSGLDAGSVGAMARAAGALGVAVALGEVSRADITADVFLRDPNLRSDVASVSAGTERVDAAVLVMGNSPTSASPYRIGHGVLRDGIDPHGVLDALRAVGIDSGWPFTADTTPVEHVFLKSAVDGTDECRGRRHVLRTDYLGPYSWLLGKAVVHATVASIVGDPMMQVSGGGEHQGPPGGGTVAVIAR
;
A
#
# COMPACT_ATOMS: atom_id res chain seq x y z
N MET A 1 -13.92 -7.72 8.58
CA MET A 1 -13.42 -9.07 8.90
C MET A 1 -13.49 -9.24 10.41
N THR A 2 -13.97 -10.37 10.92
CA THR A 2 -14.01 -10.65 12.36
C THR A 2 -12.71 -11.28 12.89
N SER A 3 -11.90 -11.84 12.00
CA SER A 3 -10.61 -12.49 12.26
C SER A 3 -9.80 -12.54 10.95
N PRO A 4 -8.49 -12.84 10.97
CA PRO A 4 -7.66 -12.83 9.75
C PRO A 4 -8.15 -13.79 8.66
N GLU A 5 -8.78 -14.91 9.03
CA GLU A 5 -9.30 -15.92 8.11
C GLU A 5 -10.73 -15.67 7.60
N ASP A 6 -11.41 -14.63 8.11
CA ASP A 6 -12.78 -14.29 7.74
C ASP A 6 -12.86 -13.75 6.30
N THR A 7 -13.28 -14.60 5.39
CA THR A 7 -13.50 -14.30 3.96
C THR A 7 -14.99 -14.15 3.61
N ALA A 8 -15.89 -14.51 4.53
CA ALA A 8 -17.32 -14.64 4.24
C ALA A 8 -17.97 -13.32 3.82
N GLY A 9 -17.55 -12.20 4.43
CA GLY A 9 -18.03 -10.88 4.06
C GLY A 9 -17.65 -10.47 2.64
N VAL A 10 -16.45 -10.86 2.18
CA VAL A 10 -16.00 -10.62 0.80
C VAL A 10 -16.78 -11.46 -0.19
N GLU A 11 -16.95 -12.75 0.09
CA GLU A 11 -17.72 -13.66 -0.77
C GLU A 11 -19.17 -13.18 -0.93
N ALA A 12 -19.79 -12.73 0.17
CA ALA A 12 -21.14 -12.19 0.14
C ALA A 12 -21.23 -10.86 -0.63
N ALA A 13 -20.25 -9.96 -0.47
CA ALA A 13 -20.21 -8.68 -1.19
C ALA A 13 -20.03 -8.89 -2.71
N LEU A 14 -19.09 -9.75 -3.12
CA LEU A 14 -18.92 -10.11 -4.53
C LEU A 14 -20.22 -10.67 -5.12
N ALA A 15 -20.84 -11.64 -4.44
CA ALA A 15 -22.09 -12.24 -4.92
C ALA A 15 -23.25 -11.23 -4.99
N ALA A 16 -23.35 -10.29 -4.04
CA ALA A 16 -24.39 -9.26 -4.03
C ALA A 16 -24.26 -8.27 -5.19
N GLU A 17 -23.02 -7.92 -5.55
CA GLU A 17 -22.70 -7.05 -6.70
C GLU A 17 -22.65 -7.82 -8.04
N GLY A 18 -22.85 -9.15 -8.02
CA GLY A 18 -22.87 -9.99 -9.21
C GLY A 18 -21.47 -10.36 -9.75
N PHE A 19 -20.42 -10.19 -8.94
CA PHE A 19 -19.05 -10.55 -9.26
C PHE A 19 -18.69 -11.97 -8.79
N SER A 20 -17.68 -12.53 -9.45
CA SER A 20 -17.03 -13.80 -9.13
C SER A 20 -15.57 -13.56 -8.71
N PRO A 21 -14.93 -14.46 -7.95
CA PRO A 21 -13.48 -14.38 -7.70
C PRO A 21 -12.62 -14.28 -8.97
N THR A 22 -13.12 -14.67 -10.15
CA THR A 22 -12.46 -14.50 -11.45
C THR A 22 -12.35 -13.04 -11.91
N ASP A 23 -13.21 -12.17 -11.37
CA ASP A 23 -13.25 -10.74 -11.68
C ASP A 23 -12.32 -9.94 -10.74
N VAL A 24 -11.85 -10.57 -9.66
CA VAL A 24 -10.93 -9.98 -8.70
C VAL A 24 -9.54 -9.86 -9.30
N ARG A 25 -8.94 -8.67 -9.19
CA ARG A 25 -7.58 -8.36 -9.66
C ARG A 25 -6.57 -8.19 -8.54
N ALA A 26 -7.02 -7.78 -7.35
CA ALA A 26 -6.19 -7.72 -6.15
C ALA A 26 -7.05 -7.80 -4.88
N VAL A 27 -6.45 -8.28 -3.79
CA VAL A 27 -7.03 -8.19 -2.45
C VAL A 27 -6.03 -7.55 -1.51
N MET A 28 -6.51 -6.62 -0.69
CA MET A 28 -5.73 -5.96 0.32
C MET A 28 -6.44 -6.06 1.66
N CYS A 29 -5.73 -6.53 2.69
CA CYS A 29 -6.30 -6.68 4.02
C CYS A 29 -5.51 -5.90 5.06
N MET A 30 -6.25 -5.32 6.00
CA MET A 30 -5.73 -4.84 7.26
C MET A 30 -5.98 -5.92 8.31
N THR A 31 -4.94 -6.70 8.62
CA THR A 31 -5.03 -7.83 9.55
C THR A 31 -4.67 -7.38 10.96
N GLU A 32 -5.44 -7.77 11.96
CA GLU A 32 -5.26 -7.33 13.35
C GLU A 32 -3.97 -7.82 14.02
N SER A 33 -3.34 -8.87 13.48
CA SER A 33 -2.16 -9.49 14.07
C SER A 33 -0.84 -9.12 13.36
N ASP A 34 0.21 -9.86 13.70
CA ASP A 34 1.58 -9.71 13.25
C ASP A 34 1.83 -10.36 11.87
N GLY A 35 3.02 -10.93 11.64
CA GLY A 35 3.33 -11.67 10.43
C GLY A 35 2.48 -12.92 10.22
N PHE A 36 2.04 -13.59 11.29
CA PHE A 36 1.25 -14.81 11.17
C PHE A 36 -0.16 -14.53 10.64
N GLY A 37 -0.81 -13.44 11.08
CA GLY A 37 -2.15 -13.09 10.58
C GLY A 37 -2.14 -12.71 9.11
N ARG A 38 -1.07 -12.07 8.63
CA ARG A 38 -0.92 -11.80 7.20
C ARG A 38 -0.88 -13.09 6.38
N GLY A 39 -0.04 -14.03 6.80
CA GLY A 39 0.06 -15.35 6.14
C GLY A 39 -1.25 -16.12 6.23
N TYR A 40 -1.93 -16.07 7.38
CA TYR A 40 -3.19 -16.77 7.59
C TYR A 40 -4.33 -16.18 6.74
N ALA A 41 -4.46 -14.85 6.68
CA ALA A 41 -5.40 -14.18 5.78
C ALA A 41 -5.12 -14.52 4.31
N SER A 42 -3.85 -14.47 3.91
CA SER A 42 -3.44 -14.86 2.56
C SER A 42 -3.84 -16.30 2.22
N LEU A 43 -3.62 -17.24 3.14
CA LEU A 43 -4.02 -18.64 2.96
C LEU A 43 -5.54 -18.79 2.90
N ALA A 44 -6.29 -18.10 3.76
CA ALA A 44 -7.75 -18.15 3.77
C ALA A 44 -8.36 -17.64 2.45
N PHE A 45 -7.92 -16.47 1.97
CA PHE A 45 -8.36 -15.93 0.68
C PHE A 45 -7.94 -16.83 -0.49
N ALA A 46 -6.74 -17.42 -0.46
CA ALA A 46 -6.32 -18.40 -1.46
C ALA A 46 -7.27 -19.59 -1.53
N HIS A 47 -7.64 -20.17 -0.37
CA HIS A 47 -8.60 -21.26 -0.33
C HIS A 47 -10.01 -20.86 -0.76
N ALA A 48 -10.44 -19.63 -0.47
CA ALA A 48 -11.75 -19.13 -0.88
C ALA A 48 -11.85 -18.91 -2.41
N PHE A 49 -10.78 -18.41 -3.05
CA PHE A 49 -10.81 -18.10 -4.48
C PHE A 49 -10.41 -19.26 -5.39
N ALA A 50 -9.56 -20.18 -4.92
CA ALA A 50 -9.07 -21.32 -5.70
C ALA A 50 -10.16 -22.10 -6.46
N PRO A 51 -11.32 -22.44 -5.86
CA PRO A 51 -12.37 -23.16 -6.56
C PRO A 51 -12.91 -22.44 -7.81
N ALA A 52 -13.08 -21.11 -7.73
CA ALA A 52 -13.58 -20.31 -8.86
C ALA A 52 -12.50 -20.07 -9.92
N LEU A 53 -11.24 -19.95 -9.52
CA LEU A 53 -10.10 -19.80 -10.43
C LEU A 53 -9.67 -21.12 -11.09
N GLY A 54 -10.13 -22.27 -10.58
CA GLY A 54 -9.77 -23.58 -11.11
C GLY A 54 -8.29 -23.94 -10.95
N CYS A 55 -7.62 -23.38 -9.94
CA CYS A 55 -6.21 -23.65 -9.63
C CYS A 55 -6.02 -24.08 -8.16
N PRO A 56 -4.89 -24.71 -7.82
CA PRO A 56 -4.52 -24.93 -6.42
C PRO A 56 -4.41 -23.61 -5.62
N PRO A 57 -4.70 -23.59 -4.31
CA PRO A 57 -4.57 -22.40 -3.46
C PRO A 57 -3.20 -21.71 -3.55
N GLU A 58 -2.11 -22.48 -3.66
CA GLU A 58 -0.75 -21.98 -3.78
C GLU A 58 -0.51 -21.10 -5.03
N ASP A 59 -1.31 -21.29 -6.08
CA ASP A 59 -1.19 -20.56 -7.35
C ASP A 59 -2.05 -19.28 -7.37
N VAL A 60 -2.99 -19.12 -6.42
CA VAL A 60 -3.93 -17.99 -6.42
C VAL A 60 -3.21 -16.65 -6.31
N ALA A 61 -2.17 -16.55 -5.48
CA ALA A 61 -1.45 -15.30 -5.25
C ALA A 61 -0.71 -14.77 -6.50
N GLN A 62 -0.45 -15.64 -7.49
CA GLN A 62 0.12 -15.24 -8.78
C GLN A 62 -0.92 -14.65 -9.74
N GLN A 63 -2.20 -14.99 -9.57
CA GLN A 63 -3.30 -14.43 -10.36
C GLN A 63 -3.94 -13.21 -9.68
N ILE A 64 -4.06 -13.26 -8.34
CA ILE A 64 -4.63 -12.21 -7.50
C ILE A 64 -3.58 -11.82 -6.46
N PRO A 65 -2.80 -10.76 -6.70
CA PRO A 65 -1.90 -10.20 -5.70
C PRO A 65 -2.59 -9.96 -4.36
N MET A 66 -2.06 -10.61 -3.32
CA MET A 66 -2.53 -10.49 -1.94
C MET A 66 -1.66 -9.50 -1.16
N ILE A 67 -2.17 -8.33 -0.84
CA ILE A 67 -1.46 -7.28 -0.11
C ILE A 67 -1.97 -7.27 1.33
N MET A 68 -1.43 -8.19 2.13
CA MET A 68 -1.79 -8.29 3.55
C MET A 68 -0.93 -7.33 4.37
N ILE A 69 -1.55 -6.47 5.18
CA ILE A 69 -0.87 -5.44 5.98
C ILE A 69 -1.21 -5.67 7.45
N GLY A 70 -0.19 -5.94 8.24
CA GLY A 70 -0.33 -6.29 9.65
C GLY A 70 -0.47 -5.09 10.58
N GLY A 71 -0.98 -5.38 11.78
CA GLY A 71 -1.02 -4.50 12.93
C GLY A 71 -2.10 -3.43 12.86
N CYS A 72 -3.33 -3.74 13.27
CA CYS A 72 -4.41 -2.77 13.43
C CYS A 72 -4.24 -1.97 14.73
N SER A 73 -3.24 -1.10 14.79
CA SER A 73 -2.92 -0.27 15.95
C SER A 73 -3.88 0.91 16.13
N GLY A 74 -4.22 1.26 17.37
CA GLY A 74 -5.10 2.40 17.66
C GLY A 74 -6.55 2.11 17.33
N LEU A 75 -7.16 2.90 16.44
CA LEU A 75 -8.55 2.74 16.00
C LEU A 75 -8.68 2.01 14.66
N VAL A 76 -7.57 1.54 14.08
CA VAL A 76 -7.59 0.87 12.78
C VAL A 76 -8.52 -0.34 12.83
N THR A 77 -9.56 -0.33 11.99
CA THR A 77 -10.53 -1.43 11.93
C THR A 77 -10.03 -2.52 10.98
N PRO A 78 -10.02 -3.81 11.35
CA PRO A 78 -9.66 -4.89 10.44
C PRO A 78 -10.68 -5.09 9.31
N TYR A 79 -10.22 -5.10 8.06
CA TYR A 79 -11.07 -5.26 6.87
C TYR A 79 -10.29 -5.83 5.68
N ALA A 80 -11.02 -6.19 4.62
CA ALA A 80 -10.50 -6.51 3.30
C ALA A 80 -11.10 -5.55 2.27
N ALA A 81 -10.26 -4.96 1.42
CA ALA A 81 -10.65 -4.30 0.18
C ALA A 81 -10.35 -5.23 -0.99
N VAL A 82 -11.31 -5.36 -1.89
CA VAL A 82 -11.21 -6.18 -3.09
C VAL A 82 -11.33 -5.28 -4.30
N PHE A 83 -10.41 -5.41 -5.22
CA PHE A 83 -10.42 -4.66 -6.47
C PHE A 83 -10.93 -5.58 -7.57
N VAL A 84 -12.06 -5.20 -8.16
CA VAL A 84 -12.73 -5.95 -9.22
C VAL A 84 -12.62 -5.20 -10.53
N ASP A 85 -12.43 -5.95 -11.60
CA ASP A 85 -12.58 -5.48 -12.97
C ASP A 85 -14.01 -5.78 -13.41
N ASP A 86 -14.82 -4.73 -13.60
CA ASP A 86 -16.22 -4.87 -14.03
C ASP A 86 -16.32 -4.71 -15.55
N PRO A 87 -16.38 -5.82 -16.32
CA PRO A 87 -16.49 -5.75 -17.77
C PRO A 87 -17.84 -5.22 -18.26
N ALA A 88 -18.86 -5.17 -17.39
CA ALA A 88 -20.18 -4.64 -17.72
C ALA A 88 -20.29 -3.13 -17.45
N SER A 89 -19.30 -2.52 -16.80
CA SER A 89 -19.35 -1.10 -16.51
C SER A 89 -19.37 -0.28 -17.80
N SER A 90 -20.31 0.66 -17.85
CA SER A 90 -20.53 1.58 -18.95
C SER A 90 -20.57 3.03 -18.48
N TRP A 91 -20.01 3.31 -17.30
CA TRP A 91 -19.98 4.66 -16.76
C TRP A 91 -19.19 5.58 -17.68
N VAL A 92 -19.83 6.66 -18.11
CA VAL A 92 -19.22 7.67 -18.97
C VAL A 92 -18.74 8.79 -18.07
N THR A 93 -17.42 8.97 -17.99
CA THR A 93 -16.83 10.12 -17.30
C THR A 93 -17.38 11.41 -17.92
N ASP A 94 -17.65 12.44 -17.12
CA ASP A 94 -18.11 13.76 -17.58
C ASP A 94 -17.02 14.58 -18.30
N GLY A 95 -15.88 13.95 -18.65
CA GLY A 95 -14.69 14.57 -19.21
C GLY A 95 -13.66 15.02 -18.17
N SER A 96 -13.87 14.76 -16.88
CA SER A 96 -13.02 15.25 -15.77
C SER A 96 -11.63 14.59 -15.61
N GLY A 97 -11.11 13.87 -16.60
CA GLY A 97 -9.78 13.23 -16.52
C GLY A 97 -9.78 11.74 -16.22
N GLY A 98 -10.83 11.02 -16.63
CA GLY A 98 -10.88 9.55 -16.57
C GLY A 98 -11.33 8.99 -15.22
N GLY A 99 -11.66 7.69 -15.23
CA GLY A 99 -12.05 6.92 -14.04
C GLY A 99 -10.86 6.15 -13.46
N LEU A 100 -11.01 5.66 -12.23
CA LEU A 100 -10.06 4.80 -11.54
C LEU A 100 -9.71 3.61 -12.44
N SER A 101 -8.43 3.40 -12.64
CA SER A 101 -7.89 2.22 -13.31
C SER A 101 -6.80 1.61 -12.45
N ILE A 102 -6.68 0.29 -12.51
CA ILE A 102 -5.71 -0.46 -11.74
C ILE A 102 -4.87 -1.36 -12.64
N GLY A 103 -3.61 -1.50 -12.27
CA GLY A 103 -2.66 -2.39 -12.91
C GLY A 103 -2.01 -3.27 -11.87
N VAL A 104 -1.99 -4.57 -12.12
CA VAL A 104 -1.46 -5.56 -11.18
C VAL A 104 -0.38 -6.38 -11.84
N THR A 105 0.72 -6.61 -11.13
CA THR A 105 1.79 -7.50 -11.57
C THR A 105 2.65 -7.96 -10.39
N THR A 106 3.56 -8.90 -10.65
CA THR A 106 4.60 -9.33 -9.73
C THR A 106 5.97 -9.24 -10.40
N THR A 107 7.02 -8.99 -9.63
CA THR A 107 8.38 -9.21 -10.13
C THR A 107 8.62 -10.70 -10.31
N ALA A 108 9.68 -11.07 -11.06
CA ALA A 108 10.26 -12.40 -10.89
C ALA A 108 10.66 -12.62 -9.42
N THR A 109 10.79 -13.89 -9.02
CA THR A 109 11.35 -14.26 -7.71
C THR A 109 12.68 -13.56 -7.49
N LEU A 110 12.76 -12.81 -6.39
CA LEU A 110 13.97 -12.07 -6.04
C LEU A 110 14.96 -13.01 -5.35
N ASN A 111 16.24 -12.89 -5.69
CA ASN A 111 17.28 -13.50 -4.88
C ASN A 111 17.24 -12.86 -3.48
N PRO A 112 17.29 -13.63 -2.38
CA PRO A 112 17.36 -13.05 -1.04
C PRO A 112 18.46 -11.99 -0.87
N LEU A 113 19.58 -12.10 -1.59
CA LEU A 113 20.67 -11.12 -1.56
C LEU A 113 20.37 -9.83 -2.35
N ASP A 114 19.42 -9.86 -3.27
CA ASP A 114 19.00 -8.68 -4.04
C ASP A 114 17.94 -7.86 -3.28
N VAL A 115 17.28 -8.44 -2.27
CA VAL A 115 16.28 -7.77 -1.45
C VAL A 115 16.91 -6.59 -0.71
N GLY A 116 16.35 -5.40 -0.90
CA GLY A 116 16.87 -4.19 -0.29
C GLY A 116 18.11 -3.61 -0.97
N THR A 117 18.38 -3.97 -2.23
CA THR A 117 19.51 -3.47 -3.01
C THR A 117 19.04 -2.71 -4.26
N PRO A 118 19.94 -2.01 -4.99
CA PRO A 118 19.60 -1.43 -6.28
C PRO A 118 19.05 -2.43 -7.31
N ALA A 119 19.38 -3.72 -7.23
CA ALA A 119 18.80 -4.72 -8.12
C ALA A 119 17.27 -4.87 -7.92
N MET A 120 16.81 -4.82 -6.68
CA MET A 120 15.37 -4.81 -6.38
C MET A 120 14.70 -3.49 -6.81
N VAL A 121 15.39 -2.35 -6.73
CA VAL A 121 14.90 -1.07 -7.26
C VAL A 121 14.62 -1.19 -8.76
N ASP A 122 15.54 -1.78 -9.52
CA ASP A 122 15.38 -1.99 -10.96
C ASP A 122 14.19 -2.92 -11.27
N ALA A 123 14.11 -4.06 -10.58
CA ALA A 123 13.01 -5.02 -10.75
C ALA A 123 11.63 -4.40 -10.43
N VAL A 124 11.53 -3.62 -9.35
CA VAL A 124 10.30 -2.94 -8.98
C VAL A 124 9.97 -1.84 -9.99
N ALA A 125 10.96 -1.07 -10.46
CA ALA A 125 10.70 -0.03 -11.44
C ALA A 125 10.14 -0.58 -12.76
N ASP A 126 10.66 -1.72 -13.22
CA ASP A 126 10.12 -2.44 -14.39
C ASP A 126 8.68 -2.93 -14.14
N ALA A 127 8.42 -3.52 -12.97
CA ALA A 127 7.09 -3.99 -12.59
C ALA A 127 6.07 -2.84 -12.52
N VAL A 128 6.43 -1.68 -11.97
CA VAL A 128 5.56 -0.49 -11.93
C VAL A 128 5.22 -0.01 -13.33
N ARG A 129 6.21 0.09 -14.24
CA ARG A 129 5.95 0.45 -15.64
C ARG A 129 5.02 -0.54 -16.35
N SER A 130 5.23 -1.84 -16.11
CA SER A 130 4.37 -2.90 -16.63
C SER A 130 2.93 -2.77 -16.11
N ALA A 131 2.76 -2.55 -14.81
CA ALA A 131 1.46 -2.35 -14.19
C ALA A 131 0.77 -1.07 -14.71
N MET A 132 1.49 0.04 -14.89
CA MET A 132 0.94 1.25 -15.51
C MET A 132 0.40 0.98 -16.91
N ALA A 133 1.15 0.25 -17.74
CA ALA A 133 0.72 -0.13 -19.08
C ALA A 133 -0.53 -1.02 -19.04
N ALA A 134 -0.58 -2.00 -18.13
CA ALA A 134 -1.75 -2.84 -17.92
C ALA A 134 -2.99 -2.05 -17.46
N ALA A 135 -2.79 -0.99 -16.68
CA ALA A 135 -3.84 -0.08 -16.24
C ALA A 135 -4.29 0.92 -17.33
N GLY A 136 -3.62 0.98 -18.49
CA GLY A 136 -3.87 2.00 -19.49
C GLY A 136 -3.60 3.43 -18.98
N ILE A 137 -2.55 3.60 -18.17
CA ILE A 137 -2.12 4.89 -17.62
C ILE A 137 -0.83 5.32 -18.32
N ASP A 138 -0.93 6.26 -19.25
CA ASP A 138 0.20 6.71 -20.08
C ASP A 138 1.03 7.83 -19.41
N LYS A 139 0.43 8.61 -18.52
CA LYS A 139 1.10 9.75 -17.87
C LYS A 139 1.36 9.44 -16.41
N VAL A 140 2.59 9.72 -15.97
CA VAL A 140 2.98 9.57 -14.56
C VAL A 140 2.13 10.41 -13.61
N ALA A 141 1.64 11.58 -14.07
CA ALA A 141 0.79 12.47 -13.29
C ALA A 141 -0.60 11.90 -12.99
N ASP A 142 -1.03 10.87 -13.72
CA ASP A 142 -2.31 10.20 -13.52
C ASP A 142 -2.18 9.02 -12.53
N VAL A 143 -0.97 8.71 -12.03
CA VAL A 143 -0.73 7.71 -10.97
C VAL A 143 -0.86 8.38 -9.61
N HIS A 144 -1.69 7.84 -8.72
CA HIS A 144 -1.96 8.43 -7.41
C HIS A 144 -1.62 7.51 -6.23
N ASN A 145 -1.47 6.21 -6.45
CA ASN A 145 -0.97 5.32 -5.43
C ASN A 145 -0.32 4.08 -6.05
N VAL A 146 0.80 3.65 -5.48
CA VAL A 146 1.44 2.39 -5.85
C VAL A 146 1.64 1.54 -4.60
N GLN A 147 0.77 0.55 -4.42
CA GLN A 147 0.89 -0.41 -3.34
C GLN A 147 1.87 -1.50 -3.74
N ILE A 148 2.85 -1.75 -2.88
CA ILE A 148 3.81 -2.83 -3.07
C ILE A 148 3.86 -3.68 -1.82
N LYS A 149 3.89 -4.99 -2.05
CA LYS A 149 4.19 -5.97 -1.01
C LYS A 149 5.49 -6.69 -1.37
N THR A 150 6.56 -6.35 -0.65
CA THR A 150 7.90 -6.89 -0.86
C THR A 150 8.18 -8.08 0.06
N PRO A 151 9.23 -8.88 -0.23
CA PRO A 151 9.66 -9.93 0.68
C PRO A 151 10.17 -9.36 2.01
N TRP A 152 9.98 -10.14 3.07
CA TRP A 152 10.69 -10.02 4.34
C TRP A 152 11.51 -11.29 4.53
N PRO A 153 12.75 -11.21 5.05
CA PRO A 153 13.59 -12.39 5.20
C PRO A 153 12.96 -13.41 6.16
N SER A 154 12.91 -14.68 5.74
CA SER A 154 12.46 -15.77 6.61
C SER A 154 13.50 -16.04 7.71
N SER A 155 13.07 -16.65 8.82
CA SER A 155 14.00 -17.10 9.87
C SER A 155 15.07 -18.04 9.31
N ALA A 156 14.72 -18.89 8.33
CA ALA A 156 15.69 -19.77 7.66
C ALA A 156 16.76 -18.98 6.90
N ALA A 157 16.38 -17.88 6.22
CA ALA A 157 17.33 -17.03 5.51
C ALA A 157 18.32 -16.33 6.46
N LEU A 158 17.87 -15.96 7.66
CA LEU A 158 18.62 -15.21 8.67
C LEU A 158 19.47 -16.07 9.62
N LEU A 159 19.10 -17.34 9.82
CA LEU A 159 19.85 -18.24 10.71
C LEU A 159 20.91 -19.00 9.93
N ASP A 160 20.49 -19.73 8.88
CA ASP A 160 21.35 -20.68 8.18
C ASP A 160 21.52 -20.35 6.68
N GLY A 161 20.90 -19.25 6.24
CA GLY A 161 20.80 -18.88 4.83
C GLY A 161 21.75 -17.76 4.40
N PRO A 162 21.53 -17.21 3.19
CA PRO A 162 22.40 -16.18 2.60
C PRO A 162 22.40 -14.85 3.38
N LEU A 163 21.42 -14.63 4.26
CA LEU A 163 21.30 -13.43 5.09
C LEU A 163 21.73 -13.71 6.55
N SER A 164 22.48 -14.80 6.78
CA SER A 164 22.91 -15.20 8.11
C SER A 164 23.63 -14.08 8.86
N GLY A 165 23.19 -13.81 10.09
CA GLY A 165 23.76 -12.78 10.97
C GLY A 165 23.26 -11.35 10.73
N LEU A 166 22.37 -11.12 9.75
CA LEU A 166 21.73 -9.83 9.55
C LEU A 166 20.50 -9.65 10.47
N ASP A 167 20.17 -8.40 10.78
CA ASP A 167 18.96 -8.06 11.53
C ASP A 167 17.73 -8.04 10.61
N ALA A 168 16.66 -8.75 11.02
CA ALA A 168 15.43 -8.85 10.26
C ALA A 168 14.77 -7.49 10.01
N GLY A 169 14.76 -6.62 11.03
CA GLY A 169 14.17 -5.28 10.95
C GLY A 169 14.84 -4.42 9.91
N SER A 170 16.17 -4.44 9.90
CA SER A 170 17.03 -3.71 8.97
C SER A 170 16.83 -4.18 7.53
N VAL A 171 16.85 -5.50 7.28
CA VAL A 171 16.58 -6.05 5.94
C VAL A 171 15.17 -5.70 5.48
N GLY A 172 14.17 -5.78 6.36
CA GLY A 172 12.80 -5.40 6.05
C GLY A 172 12.63 -3.91 5.73
N ALA A 173 13.36 -3.03 6.42
CA ALA A 173 13.40 -1.59 6.11
C ALA A 173 14.07 -1.31 4.76
N MET A 174 15.18 -2.00 4.46
CA MET A 174 15.85 -1.92 3.15
C MET A 174 14.93 -2.42 2.03
N ALA A 175 14.16 -3.49 2.24
CA ALA A 175 13.19 -4.00 1.27
C ALA A 175 12.10 -2.97 0.95
N ARG A 176 11.54 -2.30 1.97
CA ARG A 176 10.57 -1.20 1.77
C ARG A 176 11.19 -0.02 1.03
N ALA A 177 12.40 0.38 1.43
CA ALA A 177 13.17 1.42 0.76
C ALA A 177 13.40 1.10 -0.72
N ALA A 178 13.84 -0.12 -1.05
CA ALA A 178 14.02 -0.56 -2.43
C ALA A 178 12.73 -0.49 -3.25
N GLY A 179 11.61 -0.96 -2.67
CA GLY A 179 10.32 -0.87 -3.32
C GLY A 179 9.92 0.58 -3.61
N ALA A 180 10.09 1.47 -2.63
CA ALA A 180 9.71 2.87 -2.75
C ALA A 180 10.58 3.63 -3.76
N LEU A 181 11.88 3.39 -3.75
CA LEU A 181 12.81 3.95 -4.73
C LEU A 181 12.57 3.39 -6.13
N GLY A 182 12.13 2.13 -6.26
CA GLY A 182 11.69 1.55 -7.52
C GLY A 182 10.49 2.29 -8.12
N VAL A 183 9.49 2.64 -7.28
CA VAL A 183 8.38 3.52 -7.69
C VAL A 183 8.88 4.88 -8.12
N ALA A 184 9.71 5.52 -7.30
CA ALA A 184 10.25 6.86 -7.58
C ALA A 184 11.01 6.90 -8.92
N VAL A 185 11.81 5.88 -9.20
CA VAL A 185 12.52 5.72 -10.49
C VAL A 185 11.55 5.48 -11.65
N ALA A 186 10.52 4.65 -11.46
CA ALA A 186 9.54 4.37 -12.51
C ALA A 186 8.72 5.61 -12.92
N LEU A 187 8.39 6.47 -11.95
CA LEU A 187 7.59 7.67 -12.15
C LEU A 187 8.44 8.92 -12.44
N GLY A 188 9.77 8.80 -12.43
CA GLY A 188 10.68 9.90 -12.72
C GLY A 188 10.80 10.93 -11.58
N GLU A 189 10.37 10.58 -10.37
CA GLU A 189 10.53 11.40 -9.16
C GLU A 189 12.00 11.44 -8.70
N VAL A 190 12.74 10.36 -8.97
CA VAL A 190 14.17 10.24 -8.66
C VAL A 190 14.92 9.65 -9.86
N SER A 191 16.14 10.14 -10.10
CA SER A 191 17.02 9.57 -11.12
C SER A 191 17.61 8.25 -10.64
N ARG A 192 17.56 7.21 -11.49
CA ARG A 192 18.20 5.92 -11.20
C ARG A 192 19.70 6.05 -10.90
N ALA A 193 20.38 7.03 -11.49
CA ALA A 193 21.81 7.27 -11.28
C ALA A 193 22.14 7.69 -9.83
N ASP A 194 21.18 8.26 -9.11
CA ASP A 194 21.34 8.70 -7.72
C ASP A 194 21.12 7.53 -6.72
N ILE A 195 20.67 6.37 -7.19
CA ILE A 195 20.40 5.20 -6.35
C ILE A 195 21.63 4.30 -6.25
N THR A 196 22.46 4.52 -5.23
CA THR A 196 23.57 3.65 -4.82
C THR A 196 23.23 2.89 -3.54
N ALA A 197 23.97 1.85 -3.19
CA ALA A 197 23.67 1.04 -2.01
C ALA A 197 23.70 1.83 -0.69
N ASP A 198 24.45 2.94 -0.63
CA ASP A 198 24.65 3.75 0.56
C ASP A 198 23.60 4.85 0.79
N VAL A 199 22.72 5.13 -0.19
CA VAL A 199 21.65 6.14 0.01
C VAL A 199 20.42 5.59 0.75
N PHE A 200 20.25 4.28 0.73
CA PHE A 200 19.14 3.60 1.40
C PHE A 200 19.15 3.95 2.89
N LEU A 201 18.00 4.37 3.40
CA LEU A 201 17.80 4.80 4.80
C LEU A 201 18.65 6.00 5.24
N ARG A 202 19.33 6.70 4.31
CA ARG A 202 20.22 7.82 4.63
C ARG A 202 19.82 9.14 3.96
N ASP A 203 19.47 9.13 2.68
CA ASP A 203 19.03 10.34 1.99
C ASP A 203 17.49 10.43 1.95
N PRO A 204 16.87 11.28 2.79
CA PRO A 204 15.42 11.42 2.84
C PRO A 204 14.83 12.21 1.66
N ASN A 205 15.68 12.80 0.81
CA ASN A 205 15.22 13.56 -0.36
C ASN A 205 14.90 12.65 -1.55
N LEU A 206 15.48 11.45 -1.58
CA LEU A 206 15.14 10.43 -2.58
C LEU A 206 13.89 9.72 -2.09
N ARG A 207 12.73 10.00 -2.68
CA ARG A 207 11.46 9.42 -2.24
C ARG A 207 10.43 9.43 -3.37
N SER A 208 9.36 8.67 -3.15
CA SER A 208 8.12 8.77 -3.92
C SER A 208 7.02 9.37 -3.05
N ASP A 209 6.20 10.23 -3.64
CA ASP A 209 5.05 10.86 -3.01
C ASP A 209 3.75 10.01 -3.17
N VAL A 210 3.82 8.90 -3.91
CA VAL A 210 2.69 7.98 -4.14
C VAL A 210 2.96 6.52 -3.74
N ALA A 211 4.21 6.16 -3.44
CA ALA A 211 4.55 4.80 -3.01
C ALA A 211 3.98 4.46 -1.63
N SER A 212 3.49 3.22 -1.49
CA SER A 212 3.16 2.62 -0.21
C SER A 212 3.57 1.14 -0.21
N VAL A 213 4.66 0.86 0.48
CA VAL A 213 5.40 -0.39 0.43
C VAL A 213 5.36 -1.08 1.78
N SER A 214 4.76 -2.26 1.84
CA SER A 214 4.83 -3.14 3.00
C SER A 214 5.72 -4.34 2.71
N ALA A 215 6.31 -4.92 3.75
CA ALA A 215 7.13 -6.13 3.61
C ALA A 215 6.46 -7.29 4.37
N GLY A 216 6.69 -8.53 3.95
CA GLY A 216 6.14 -9.71 4.61
C GLY A 216 6.82 -11.02 4.18
N THR A 217 6.79 -12.01 5.07
CA THR A 217 7.44 -13.32 4.88
C THR A 217 6.64 -14.26 3.97
N GLU A 218 5.41 -13.88 3.62
CA GLU A 218 4.46 -14.65 2.83
C GLU A 218 4.78 -14.72 1.32
N ARG A 219 5.82 -14.01 0.84
CA ARG A 219 6.25 -14.06 -0.56
C ARG A 219 7.75 -13.79 -0.77
N VAL A 220 8.23 -14.18 -1.94
CA VAL A 220 9.63 -14.06 -2.40
C VAL A 220 9.77 -13.16 -3.64
N ASP A 221 8.66 -12.64 -4.16
CA ASP A 221 8.58 -11.62 -5.20
C ASP A 221 8.08 -10.29 -4.58
N ALA A 222 8.07 -9.21 -5.38
CA ALA A 222 7.34 -8.01 -5.05
C ALA A 222 6.05 -7.96 -5.86
N ALA A 223 4.89 -7.94 -5.21
CA ALA A 223 3.62 -7.69 -5.90
C ALA A 223 3.32 -6.20 -5.93
N VAL A 224 2.90 -5.73 -7.08
CA VAL A 224 2.69 -4.32 -7.40
C VAL A 224 1.24 -4.13 -7.83
N LEU A 225 0.57 -3.17 -7.19
CA LEU A 225 -0.73 -2.63 -7.56
C LEU A 225 -0.56 -1.13 -7.82
N VAL A 226 -0.61 -0.73 -9.09
CA VAL A 226 -0.67 0.66 -9.51
C VAL A 226 -2.12 1.09 -9.57
N MET A 227 -2.43 2.26 -8.99
CA MET A 227 -3.75 2.87 -9.03
C MET A 227 -3.62 4.31 -9.54
N GLY A 228 -4.45 4.64 -10.52
CA GLY A 228 -4.50 5.97 -11.10
C GLY A 228 -5.80 6.23 -11.84
N ASN A 229 -5.85 7.30 -12.62
CA ASN A 229 -7.02 7.64 -13.43
C ASN A 229 -6.69 7.44 -14.91
N SER A 230 -7.52 6.69 -15.64
CA SER A 230 -7.35 6.46 -17.08
C SER A 230 -8.55 7.02 -17.86
N PRO A 231 -8.32 7.75 -18.97
CA PRO A 231 -9.39 8.25 -19.82
C PRO A 231 -10.21 7.12 -20.49
N THR A 232 -9.68 5.90 -20.54
CA THR A 232 -10.39 4.74 -21.08
C THR A 232 -11.10 3.92 -20.01
N SER A 233 -10.95 4.27 -18.72
CA SER A 233 -11.67 3.57 -17.64
C SER A 233 -13.12 4.03 -17.58
N ALA A 234 -14.02 3.05 -17.53
CA ALA A 234 -15.44 3.24 -17.25
C ALA A 234 -15.74 3.04 -15.74
N SER A 235 -14.76 3.22 -14.85
CA SER A 235 -15.00 3.14 -13.42
C SER A 235 -15.75 4.39 -12.93
N PRO A 236 -16.83 4.25 -12.11
CA PRO A 236 -17.50 5.37 -11.48
C PRO A 236 -16.72 5.97 -10.31
N TYR A 237 -15.50 5.49 -10.05
CA TYR A 237 -14.63 5.98 -9.01
C TYR A 237 -13.47 6.77 -9.59
N ARG A 238 -12.83 7.60 -8.76
CA ARG A 238 -11.57 8.29 -9.04
C ARG A 238 -10.64 8.16 -7.85
N ILE A 239 -9.34 8.25 -8.11
CA ILE A 239 -8.32 8.28 -7.06
C ILE A 239 -7.54 9.59 -7.10
N GLY A 240 -7.26 10.14 -5.93
CA GLY A 240 -6.44 11.34 -5.74
C GLY A 240 -5.49 11.12 -4.58
N HIS A 241 -4.40 11.90 -4.51
CA HIS A 241 -3.42 11.75 -3.44
C HIS A 241 -2.94 13.10 -2.91
N GLY A 242 -2.34 13.05 -1.73
CA GLY A 242 -1.63 14.14 -1.10
C GLY A 242 -0.49 13.60 -0.24
N VAL A 243 0.35 14.51 0.23
CA VAL A 243 1.54 14.19 1.02
C VAL A 243 1.40 14.82 2.39
N LEU A 244 1.58 14.02 3.44
CA LEU A 244 1.57 14.49 4.82
C LEU A 244 2.99 14.96 5.16
N ARG A 245 3.14 16.22 5.56
CA ARG A 245 4.45 16.76 5.98
C ARG A 245 4.87 16.28 7.36
N ASP A 246 3.89 16.00 8.22
CA ASP A 246 4.08 15.37 9.52
C ASP A 246 2.86 14.50 9.88
N GLY A 247 2.97 13.68 10.94
CA GLY A 247 1.92 12.75 11.35
C GLY A 247 0.58 13.37 11.77
N ILE A 248 0.50 14.70 11.87
CA ILE A 248 -0.70 15.45 12.22
C ILE A 248 -1.01 16.55 11.18
N ASP A 249 -0.61 16.36 9.92
CA ASP A 249 -0.82 17.31 8.84
C ASP A 249 -2.19 17.14 8.17
N PRO A 250 -3.20 17.98 8.49
CA PRO A 250 -4.50 17.87 7.83
C PRO A 250 -4.41 18.28 6.35
N HIS A 251 -3.43 19.09 5.95
CA HIS A 251 -3.39 19.67 4.61
C HIS A 251 -3.18 18.60 3.54
N GLY A 252 -2.30 17.62 3.76
CA GLY A 252 -2.14 16.52 2.80
C GLY A 252 -3.41 15.67 2.64
N VAL A 253 -4.21 15.52 3.70
CA VAL A 253 -5.52 14.85 3.60
C VAL A 253 -6.50 15.67 2.77
N LEU A 254 -6.55 16.99 3.01
CA LEU A 254 -7.39 17.90 2.23
C LEU A 254 -6.95 17.94 0.76
N ASP A 255 -5.66 17.90 0.47
CA ASP A 255 -5.15 17.88 -0.90
C ASP A 255 -5.56 16.59 -1.65
N ALA A 256 -5.53 15.43 -0.97
CA ALA A 256 -6.04 14.19 -1.53
C ALA A 256 -7.55 14.25 -1.84
N LEU A 257 -8.35 14.82 -0.94
CA LEU A 257 -9.80 15.03 -1.14
C LEU A 257 -10.07 15.98 -2.32
N ARG A 258 -9.35 17.09 -2.41
CA ARG A 258 -9.47 18.03 -3.54
C ARG A 258 -9.07 17.40 -4.87
N ALA A 259 -8.07 16.50 -4.86
CA ALA A 259 -7.64 15.79 -6.07
C ALA A 259 -8.73 14.89 -6.66
N VAL A 260 -9.73 14.47 -5.87
CA VAL A 260 -10.94 13.77 -6.35
C VAL A 260 -12.18 14.69 -6.44
N GLY A 261 -12.02 16.01 -6.35
CA GLY A 261 -13.11 16.98 -6.51
C GLY A 261 -13.91 17.27 -5.24
N ILE A 262 -13.43 16.88 -4.07
CA ILE A 262 -14.08 17.15 -2.77
C ILE A 262 -13.43 18.39 -2.13
N ASP A 263 -14.08 19.55 -2.27
CA ASP A 263 -13.58 20.86 -1.81
C ASP A 263 -14.23 21.40 -0.51
N SER A 264 -15.23 20.70 0.05
CA SER A 264 -15.87 21.10 1.31
C SER A 264 -16.58 19.92 1.99
N GLY A 265 -17.15 20.16 3.18
CA GLY A 265 -17.95 19.18 3.92
C GLY A 265 -17.22 18.49 5.07
N TRP A 266 -15.90 18.68 5.19
CA TRP A 266 -15.11 18.14 6.29
C TRP A 266 -15.24 18.95 7.60
N PRO A 267 -14.95 18.33 8.76
CA PRO A 267 -14.74 16.89 8.93
C PRO A 267 -16.02 16.11 8.67
N PHE A 268 -15.91 15.00 7.94
CA PHE A 268 -17.03 14.11 7.64
C PHE A 268 -17.36 13.23 8.84
N THR A 269 -18.54 12.63 8.80
CA THR A 269 -18.95 11.51 9.65
C THR A 269 -19.11 10.26 8.79
N ALA A 270 -19.22 9.08 9.41
CA ALA A 270 -19.51 7.84 8.68
C ALA A 270 -20.75 7.93 7.78
N ASP A 271 -21.76 8.72 8.17
CA ASP A 271 -23.00 8.90 7.39
C ASP A 271 -22.88 9.92 6.25
N THR A 272 -21.84 10.75 6.25
CA THR A 272 -21.70 11.90 5.33
C THR A 272 -20.45 11.83 4.46
N THR A 273 -19.56 10.88 4.71
CA THR A 273 -18.31 10.76 3.98
C THR A 273 -18.56 10.31 2.54
N PRO A 274 -18.07 11.05 1.53
CA PRO A 274 -18.10 10.62 0.14
C PRO A 274 -16.92 9.68 -0.22
N VAL A 275 -16.03 9.41 0.74
CA VAL A 275 -14.80 8.64 0.54
C VAL A 275 -15.12 7.15 0.59
N GLU A 276 -14.82 6.43 -0.48
CA GLU A 276 -14.97 4.98 -0.59
C GLU A 276 -13.82 4.26 0.11
N HIS A 277 -12.59 4.76 -0.06
CA HIS A 277 -11.42 4.15 0.55
C HIS A 277 -10.26 5.12 0.74
N VAL A 278 -9.41 4.85 1.73
CA VAL A 278 -8.17 5.59 1.97
C VAL A 278 -6.98 4.65 2.04
N PHE A 279 -5.90 5.02 1.35
CA PHE A 279 -4.58 4.41 1.46
C PHE A 279 -3.65 5.36 2.19
N LEU A 280 -2.94 4.85 3.19
CA LEU A 280 -2.12 5.67 4.07
C LEU A 280 -0.78 5.01 4.35
N LYS A 281 0.30 5.77 4.17
CA LYS A 281 1.63 5.38 4.57
C LYS A 281 2.13 6.27 5.69
N SER A 282 2.58 5.65 6.78
CA SER A 282 3.20 6.35 7.91
C SER A 282 4.71 6.35 7.78
N ALA A 283 5.30 7.53 7.77
CA ALA A 283 6.73 7.80 8.00
C ALA A 283 6.96 8.54 9.33
N VAL A 284 5.96 8.58 10.22
CA VAL A 284 5.96 9.37 11.47
C VAL A 284 7.11 9.02 12.41
N ASP A 285 7.53 7.76 12.43
CA ASP A 285 8.68 7.27 13.19
C ASP A 285 10.04 7.62 12.55
N GLY A 286 10.05 8.33 11.42
CA GLY A 286 11.25 8.79 10.73
C GLY A 286 11.95 10.00 11.38
N THR A 287 11.31 10.66 12.34
CA THR A 287 11.87 11.80 13.10
C THR A 287 11.75 11.58 14.60
N ASP A 288 12.38 12.42 15.42
CA ASP A 288 12.21 12.43 16.89
C ASP A 288 11.42 13.65 17.38
N GLU A 289 10.92 14.45 16.44
CA GLU A 289 10.11 15.62 16.71
C GLU A 289 9.01 15.81 15.66
N CYS A 290 7.93 16.46 16.08
CA CYS A 290 6.86 16.92 15.21
C CYS A 290 6.59 18.39 15.55
N ARG A 291 6.71 19.28 14.54
CA ARG A 291 6.52 20.73 14.68
C ARG A 291 7.33 21.36 15.83
N GLY A 292 8.61 20.99 15.93
CA GLY A 292 9.55 21.49 16.95
C GLY A 292 9.28 20.98 18.37
N ARG A 293 8.44 19.95 18.53
CA ARG A 293 8.19 19.28 19.80
C ARG A 293 8.75 17.87 19.76
N ARG A 294 9.72 17.60 20.63
CA ARG A 294 10.29 16.27 20.85
C ARG A 294 9.19 15.27 21.23
N HIS A 295 9.19 14.10 20.59
CA HIS A 295 8.42 12.93 21.02
C HIS A 295 9.35 11.77 21.40
N VAL A 296 8.78 10.63 21.78
CA VAL A 296 9.55 9.48 22.29
C VAL A 296 9.35 8.18 21.53
N LEU A 297 8.66 8.23 20.38
CA LEU A 297 8.31 7.05 19.57
C LEU A 297 9.44 6.02 19.42
N ARG A 298 10.69 6.46 19.23
CA ARG A 298 11.86 5.58 19.07
C ARG A 298 12.71 5.38 20.33
N THR A 299 12.52 6.20 21.36
CA THR A 299 13.45 6.30 22.50
C THR A 299 12.87 5.80 23.83
N ASP A 300 11.56 5.55 23.91
CA ASP A 300 10.96 4.94 25.09
C ASP A 300 10.94 3.41 25.01
N TYR A 301 10.25 2.77 25.97
CA TYR A 301 10.16 1.31 26.04
C TYR A 301 9.45 0.67 24.83
N LEU A 302 8.66 1.43 24.07
CA LEU A 302 7.97 0.99 22.86
C LEU A 302 8.75 1.34 21.58
N GLY A 303 9.98 1.86 21.69
CA GLY A 303 10.86 2.16 20.54
C GLY A 303 10.86 1.10 19.42
N PRO A 304 10.98 -0.20 19.73
CA PRO A 304 10.92 -1.28 18.75
C PRO A 304 9.60 -1.38 17.95
N TYR A 305 8.51 -0.79 18.47
CA TYR A 305 7.17 -0.73 17.87
C TYR A 305 6.81 0.68 17.39
N SER A 306 7.79 1.57 17.25
CA SER A 306 7.60 2.95 16.77
C SER A 306 6.75 3.04 15.50
N TRP A 307 6.93 2.13 14.54
CA TRP A 307 6.15 2.05 13.30
C TRP A 307 4.65 1.77 13.52
N LEU A 308 4.26 1.00 14.55
CA LEU A 308 2.86 0.79 14.94
C LEU A 308 2.28 2.04 15.61
N LEU A 309 3.07 2.71 16.43
CA LEU A 309 2.65 3.95 17.08
C LEU A 309 2.47 5.08 16.05
N GLY A 310 3.41 5.22 15.11
CA GLY A 310 3.30 6.17 14.00
C GLY A 310 2.08 5.89 13.13
N LYS A 311 1.81 4.61 12.82
CA LYS A 311 0.60 4.14 12.13
C LYS A 311 -0.67 4.59 12.85
N ALA A 312 -0.76 4.42 14.17
CA ALA A 312 -1.91 4.86 14.95
C ALA A 312 -2.10 6.39 14.95
N VAL A 313 -1.01 7.16 15.03
CA VAL A 313 -1.05 8.64 15.01
C VAL A 313 -1.60 9.14 13.68
N VAL A 314 -1.02 8.69 12.57
CA VAL A 314 -1.42 9.18 11.25
C VAL A 314 -2.83 8.70 10.89
N HIS A 315 -3.19 7.47 11.26
CA HIS A 315 -4.54 6.93 11.09
C HIS A 315 -5.58 7.80 11.80
N ALA A 316 -5.34 8.15 13.07
CA ALA A 316 -6.26 9.01 13.83
C ALA A 316 -6.40 10.40 13.20
N THR A 317 -5.30 10.98 12.69
CA THR A 317 -5.32 12.25 11.96
C THR A 317 -6.25 12.16 10.74
N VAL A 318 -6.08 11.15 9.89
CA VAL A 318 -6.89 11.00 8.67
C VAL A 318 -8.34 10.65 9.01
N ALA A 319 -8.57 9.69 9.91
CA ALA A 319 -9.90 9.27 10.36
C ALA A 319 -10.72 10.43 10.93
N SER A 320 -10.08 11.38 11.63
CA SER A 320 -10.75 12.56 12.18
C SER A 320 -11.30 13.52 11.11
N ILE A 321 -10.82 13.42 9.86
CA ILE A 321 -11.25 14.25 8.73
C ILE A 321 -12.22 13.47 7.84
N VAL A 322 -11.92 12.21 7.51
CA VAL A 322 -12.76 11.38 6.62
C VAL A 322 -13.94 10.71 7.33
N GLY A 323 -13.98 10.74 8.66
CA GLY A 323 -15.12 10.26 9.45
C GLY A 323 -15.22 8.74 9.58
N ASP A 324 -14.22 7.98 9.14
CA ASP A 324 -14.22 6.52 9.12
C ASP A 324 -12.86 5.95 9.57
N PRO A 325 -12.79 5.07 10.59
CA PRO A 325 -11.56 4.38 10.98
C PRO A 325 -11.19 3.17 10.10
N MET A 326 -12.06 2.71 9.20
CA MET A 326 -11.86 1.54 8.34
C MET A 326 -11.11 1.92 7.06
N MET A 327 -9.79 2.10 7.18
CA MET A 327 -8.92 2.46 6.07
C MET A 327 -7.59 1.71 6.10
N GLN A 328 -6.92 1.65 4.94
CA GLN A 328 -5.60 1.07 4.85
C GLN A 328 -4.60 2.00 5.52
N VAL A 329 -3.78 1.47 6.43
CA VAL A 329 -2.60 2.19 6.90
C VAL A 329 -1.41 1.26 7.10
N SER A 330 -0.24 1.67 6.65
CA SER A 330 1.00 0.89 6.73
C SER A 330 2.09 1.70 7.42
N GLY A 331 2.86 1.07 8.31
CA GLY A 331 4.05 1.66 8.94
C GLY A 331 5.32 1.43 8.13
N GLY A 332 6.43 2.08 8.52
CA GLY A 332 7.70 1.99 7.82
C GLY A 332 7.65 2.76 6.49
N GLY A 333 7.84 4.07 6.59
CA GLY A 333 7.76 5.02 5.48
C GLY A 333 9.11 5.39 4.87
N GLU A 334 10.07 4.46 4.87
CA GLU A 334 11.39 4.71 4.30
C GLU A 334 11.25 5.09 2.81
N HIS A 335 11.67 6.30 2.44
CA HIS A 335 11.55 6.88 1.09
C HIS A 335 10.10 7.01 0.56
N GLN A 336 9.10 7.12 1.44
CA GLN A 336 7.67 7.17 1.09
C GLN A 336 7.01 8.40 1.73
N GLY A 337 7.00 9.50 0.99
CA GLY A 337 6.77 10.83 1.55
C GLY A 337 7.94 11.30 2.45
N PRO A 338 7.83 12.49 3.06
CA PRO A 338 8.88 13.06 3.90
C PRO A 338 8.98 12.32 5.25
N PRO A 339 10.19 12.22 5.85
CA PRO A 339 10.34 11.70 7.21
C PRO A 339 9.49 12.48 8.21
N GLY A 340 8.85 11.77 9.14
CA GLY A 340 7.91 12.33 10.11
C GLY A 340 6.48 12.47 9.59
N GLY A 341 6.27 12.30 8.28
CA GLY A 341 4.99 12.46 7.59
C GLY A 341 4.47 11.18 6.97
N GLY A 342 4.21 11.21 5.66
CA GLY A 342 3.67 10.07 4.92
C GLY A 342 2.98 10.43 3.60
N THR A 343 2.32 9.45 2.99
CA THR A 343 1.51 9.62 1.77
C THR A 343 0.08 9.21 2.06
N VAL A 344 -0.89 9.89 1.46
CA VAL A 344 -2.31 9.57 1.58
C VAL A 344 -2.97 9.60 0.20
N ALA A 345 -3.75 8.58 -0.12
CA ALA A 345 -4.58 8.55 -1.32
C ALA A 345 -6.01 8.20 -0.96
N VAL A 346 -6.97 8.77 -1.68
CA VAL A 346 -8.41 8.58 -1.45
C VAL A 346 -9.07 8.13 -2.74
N ILE A 347 -9.97 7.16 -2.63
CA ILE A 347 -10.92 6.79 -3.67
C ILE A 347 -12.26 7.40 -3.31
N ALA A 348 -12.91 8.05 -4.27
CA ALA A 348 -14.28 8.55 -4.17
C ALA A 348 -15.02 8.31 -5.49
N ARG A 349 -16.34 8.45 -5.48
CA ARG A 349 -17.17 8.41 -6.70
C ARG A 349 -17.16 9.76 -7.42
#